data_AF-A0A960UNQ4-F1
#
_entry.id   AF-A0A960UNQ4-F1
#
_cell.length_a   1.000
_cell.length_b   1.000
_cell.length_c   1.000
_cell.angle_alpha   90.00
_cell.angle_beta   90.00
_cell.angle_gamma   90.00
#
_symmetry.space_group_name_H-M   'P 1'
#
loop_
_entity.id
_entity.type
_entity.pdbx_description
1 polymer ?
#
loop_
_entity_poly.entity_id
_entity_poly.type
_entity_poly.pdbx_seq_one_letter_code
_entity_poly.pdbx_strand_id
1 'polypeptide(L)'
;FSEPIQVHKSQHWSALDGTWVQIFPEDERKAWRLYFDQGIYSLHLSNLSKQREVLIPDVKVDCYPHRKCRIWASQRYQFTVQYSEEKVKIIRPLVYDSSLAMKANELYRRKPDR
;
A
#
# COMPACT_ATOMS: atom_id res chain seq x y z
N PHE A 1 -24.98 -3.24 6.03
CA PHE A 1 -23.62 -3.43 5.51
C PHE A 1 -23.77 -3.78 4.04
N SER A 2 -23.26 -2.95 3.14
CA SER A 2 -23.30 -3.23 1.71
C SER A 2 -22.28 -4.33 1.39
N GLU A 3 -22.63 -5.27 0.51
CA GLU A 3 -21.70 -6.31 0.08
C GLU A 3 -20.45 -5.68 -0.57
N PRO A 4 -19.24 -6.24 -0.36
CA PRO A 4 -18.04 -5.76 -0.99
C PRO A 4 -18.19 -5.74 -2.51
N ILE A 5 -17.89 -4.62 -3.14
CA ILE A 5 -17.90 -4.50 -4.60
C ILE A 5 -16.73 -5.35 -5.11
N GLN A 6 -17.02 -6.44 -5.83
CA GLN A 6 -15.99 -7.22 -6.50
C GLN A 6 -15.21 -6.33 -7.49
N VAL A 7 -13.89 -6.27 -7.31
CA VAL A 7 -12.98 -5.50 -8.15
C VAL A 7 -12.09 -6.46 -8.92
N HIS A 8 -11.90 -6.22 -10.22
CA HIS A 8 -11.04 -7.05 -11.05
C HIS A 8 -9.56 -6.68 -10.87
N LYS A 9 -8.69 -7.70 -10.86
CA LYS A 9 -7.23 -7.54 -10.78
C LYS A 9 -6.71 -6.78 -12.00
N SER A 10 -6.13 -5.60 -11.80
CA SER A 10 -5.47 -4.84 -12.88
C SER A 10 -4.22 -5.60 -13.39
N GLN A 11 -3.99 -5.61 -14.70
CA GLN A 11 -2.81 -6.25 -15.31
C GLN A 11 -1.48 -5.64 -14.83
N HIS A 12 -1.50 -4.36 -14.43
CA HIS A 12 -0.32 -3.66 -13.91
C HIS A 12 -0.07 -3.91 -12.42
N TRP A 13 -1.01 -4.57 -11.75
CA TRP A 13 -1.03 -4.78 -10.30
C TRP A 13 -0.24 -6.00 -9.83
N SER A 14 0.02 -6.98 -10.70
CA SER A 14 0.78 -8.20 -10.37
C SER A 14 2.12 -7.94 -9.69
N ALA A 15 2.73 -6.78 -9.94
CA ALA A 15 3.98 -6.37 -9.31
C ALA A 15 3.82 -5.94 -7.85
N LEU A 16 2.66 -5.48 -7.39
CA LEU A 16 2.43 -4.98 -6.02
C LEU A 16 1.75 -6.00 -5.09
N ASP A 17 1.12 -7.02 -5.69
CA ASP A 17 0.51 -8.14 -4.96
C ASP A 17 1.52 -8.82 -4.04
N GLY A 18 1.10 -9.11 -2.82
CA GLY A 18 1.86 -9.93 -1.87
C GLY A 18 3.24 -9.38 -1.50
N THR A 19 3.59 -8.16 -1.88
CA THR A 19 4.93 -7.62 -1.64
C THR A 19 4.94 -6.76 -0.37
N TRP A 20 5.73 -7.14 0.62
CA TRP A 20 6.03 -6.26 1.74
C TRP A 20 6.84 -5.07 1.25
N VAL A 21 6.46 -3.88 1.66
CA VAL A 21 7.24 -2.66 1.40
C VAL A 21 7.59 -2.04 2.73
N GLN A 22 8.89 -2.06 3.03
CA GLN A 22 9.46 -1.53 4.26
C GLN A 22 10.27 -0.28 3.94
N ILE A 23 10.19 0.74 4.80
CA ILE A 23 11.16 1.84 4.75
C ILE A 23 12.56 1.23 4.95
N PHE A 24 13.58 1.79 4.29
CA PHE A 24 14.97 1.34 4.33
C PHE A 24 15.41 0.70 5.66
N PRO A 25 16.33 -0.28 5.62
CA PRO A 25 16.73 -1.06 6.80
C PRO A 25 17.23 -0.25 8.00
N GLU A 26 17.55 1.03 7.83
CA GLU A 26 17.94 1.91 8.93
C GLU A 26 16.75 2.52 9.72
N ASP A 27 15.52 2.44 9.19
CA ASP A 27 14.32 3.07 9.75
C ASP A 27 13.18 2.04 9.81
N GLU A 28 13.28 1.09 10.74
CA GLU A 28 12.27 0.03 11.02
C GLU A 28 10.89 0.57 11.44
N ARG A 29 10.62 1.86 11.28
CA ARG A 29 9.51 2.55 11.94
C ARG A 29 8.18 2.30 11.26
N LYS A 30 8.14 1.99 9.96
CA LYS A 30 6.90 1.77 9.20
C LYS A 30 7.04 0.76 8.07
N ALA A 31 6.00 -0.04 7.86
CA ALA A 31 5.86 -0.93 6.72
C ALA A 31 4.40 -0.89 6.23
N TRP A 32 4.19 -1.23 4.97
CA TRP A 32 2.85 -1.53 4.47
C TRP A 32 2.86 -2.70 3.50
N ARG A 33 1.69 -3.28 3.30
CA ARG A 33 1.48 -4.37 2.35
C ARG A 33 0.08 -4.30 1.77
N LEU A 34 -0.02 -4.51 0.46
CA LEU A 34 -1.29 -4.53 -0.27
C LEU A 34 -1.55 -5.97 -0.72
N TYR A 35 -2.71 -6.50 -0.38
CA TYR A 35 -3.16 -7.83 -0.78
C TYR A 35 -4.36 -7.74 -1.71
N PHE A 36 -4.56 -8.76 -2.53
CA PHE A 36 -5.81 -9.01 -3.23
C PHE A 36 -6.24 -10.44 -2.97
N ASP A 37 -7.42 -10.58 -2.37
CA ASP A 37 -8.02 -11.87 -2.12
C ASP A 37 -9.50 -11.81 -2.48
N GLN A 38 -9.99 -12.86 -3.13
CA GLN A 38 -11.41 -13.01 -3.49
C GLN A 38 -12.05 -11.79 -4.19
N GLY A 39 -11.29 -11.05 -5.00
CA GLY A 39 -11.82 -9.86 -5.71
C GLY A 39 -11.77 -8.56 -4.90
N ILE A 40 -11.13 -8.56 -3.73
CA ILE A 40 -11.08 -7.41 -2.82
C ILE A 40 -9.62 -7.08 -2.52
N TYR A 41 -9.27 -5.79 -2.52
CA TYR A 41 -7.96 -5.37 -2.03
C TYR A 41 -8.01 -5.03 -0.54
N SER A 42 -6.94 -5.37 0.17
CA SER A 42 -6.74 -4.95 1.57
C SER A 42 -5.35 -4.33 1.76
N LEU A 43 -5.28 -3.28 2.59
CA LEU A 43 -4.04 -2.59 2.91
C LEU A 43 -3.69 -2.78 4.39
N HIS A 44 -2.54 -3.37 4.64
CA HIS A 44 -1.94 -3.47 5.96
C HIS A 44 -0.95 -2.33 6.16
N LEU A 45 -1.09 -1.59 7.25
CA LEU A 45 -0.15 -0.57 7.69
C LEU A 45 0.42 -0.97 9.04
N SER A 46 1.74 -1.02 9.17
CA SER A 46 2.42 -1.42 10.39
C SER A 46 3.40 -0.33 10.83
N ASN A 47 3.39 -0.03 12.13
CA ASN A 47 4.45 0.70 12.81
C ASN A 47 5.14 -0.30 13.75
N LEU A 48 6.29 -0.84 13.31
CA LEU A 48 6.96 -1.91 14.03
C LEU A 48 7.48 -1.44 15.40
N SER A 49 7.94 -0.19 15.49
CA SER A 49 8.42 0.39 16.75
C SER A 49 7.34 0.55 17.81
N LYS A 50 6.08 0.76 17.39
CA LYS A 50 4.93 0.91 18.30
C LYS A 50 4.08 -0.35 18.39
N GLN A 51 4.49 -1.46 17.74
CA GLN A 51 3.70 -2.69 17.61
C GLN A 51 2.24 -2.42 17.19
N ARG A 52 2.03 -1.43 16.33
CA ARG A 52 0.70 -1.02 15.91
C ARG A 52 0.49 -1.46 14.47
N GLU A 53 -0.54 -2.23 14.24
CA GLU A 53 -0.99 -2.64 12.90
C GLU A 53 -2.43 -2.18 12.67
N VAL A 54 -2.72 -1.78 11.43
CA VAL A 54 -4.06 -1.47 10.97
C VAL A 54 -4.29 -2.19 9.66
N LEU A 55 -5.36 -2.99 9.60
CA LEU A 55 -5.90 -3.55 8.39
C LEU A 55 -7.03 -2.65 7.86
N ILE A 56 -6.91 -2.23 6.62
CA ILE A 56 -7.95 -1.48 5.91
C ILE A 56 -8.51 -2.38 4.80
N PRO A 57 -9.73 -2.91 4.94
CA PRO A 57 -10.39 -3.71 3.90
C PRO A 57 -10.96 -2.82 2.78
N ASP A 58 -11.44 -3.46 1.72
CA ASP A 58 -12.19 -2.83 0.61
C ASP A 58 -11.51 -1.62 -0.01
N VAL A 59 -10.18 -1.63 -0.07
CA VAL A 59 -9.46 -0.58 -0.79
C VAL A 59 -9.70 -0.78 -2.29
N LYS A 60 -9.72 0.29 -3.07
CA LYS A 60 -9.64 0.14 -4.52
C LYS A 60 -8.36 0.75 -5.05
N VAL A 61 -7.87 0.11 -6.11
CA VAL A 61 -6.50 0.26 -6.59
C VAL A 61 -6.56 0.44 -8.09
N ASP A 62 -6.11 1.62 -8.53
CA ASP A 62 -6.02 1.97 -9.94
C ASP A 62 -4.56 2.07 -10.34
N CYS A 63 -4.11 1.16 -11.20
CA CYS A 63 -2.77 1.19 -11.76
C CYS A 63 -2.81 1.67 -13.21
N TYR A 64 -1.94 2.64 -13.51
CA TYR A 64 -1.80 3.29 -14.81
C TYR A 64 -0.44 2.93 -15.44
N PRO A 65 -0.24 3.18 -16.75
CA PRO A 65 1.06 3.10 -17.39
C PRO A 65 2.15 3.87 -16.62
N HIS A 66 3.41 3.51 -16.84
CA HIS A 66 4.59 4.03 -16.12
C HIS A 66 4.69 3.63 -14.65
N ARG A 67 4.18 2.45 -14.30
CA ARG A 67 4.33 1.84 -12.97
C ARG A 67 3.85 2.79 -11.84
N LYS A 68 2.67 3.40 -12.03
CA LYS A 68 2.03 4.26 -11.03
C LYS A 68 0.71 3.63 -10.59
N CYS A 69 0.48 3.55 -9.29
CA CYS A 69 -0.79 3.10 -8.75
C CYS A 69 -1.34 4.11 -7.74
N ARG A 70 -2.65 4.34 -7.82
CA ARG A 70 -3.42 5.10 -6.86
C ARG A 70 -4.16 4.11 -5.98
N ILE A 71 -4.01 4.26 -4.67
CA ILE A 71 -4.62 3.39 -3.67
C ILE A 71 -5.54 4.26 -2.83
N TRP A 72 -6.80 3.85 -2.72
CA TRP A 72 -7.78 4.55 -1.91
C TRP A 72 -8.53 3.56 -1.01
N ALA A 73 -8.61 3.89 0.26
CA ALA A 73 -9.24 3.08 1.30
C ALA A 73 -10.62 3.64 1.70
N SER A 74 -10.85 4.93 1.44
CA SER A 74 -12.13 5.65 1.57
C SER A 74 -11.97 7.05 0.96
N GLN A 75 -13.01 7.91 1.02
CA GLN A 75 -12.88 9.32 0.63
C GLN A 75 -11.83 10.11 1.45
N ARG A 76 -11.41 9.59 2.61
CA ARG A 76 -10.46 10.27 3.51
C ARG A 76 -9.03 9.75 3.39
N TYR A 77 -8.83 8.61 2.76
CA TYR A 77 -7.55 7.90 2.75
C TYR A 77 -7.15 7.57 1.32
N GLN A 78 -6.27 8.39 0.73
CA GLN A 78 -5.76 8.22 -0.62
C GLN A 78 -4.26 8.49 -0.66
N PHE A 79 -3.52 7.64 -1.36
CA PHE A 79 -2.12 7.87 -1.69
C PHE A 79 -1.79 7.35 -3.08
N THR A 80 -0.69 7.86 -3.64
CA THR A 80 -0.21 7.46 -4.96
C THR A 80 1.21 6.99 -4.82
N VAL A 81 1.52 5.86 -5.43
CA VAL A 81 2.85 5.28 -5.45
C VAL A 81 3.38 5.17 -6.87
N GLN A 82 4.69 5.24 -7.01
CA GLN A 82 5.42 4.80 -8.20
C GLN A 82 6.35 3.67 -7.81
N TYR A 83 6.35 2.59 -8.58
CA TYR A 83 7.09 1.38 -8.25
C TYR A 83 8.10 0.99 -9.34
N SER A 84 9.15 0.30 -8.91
CA SER A 84 10.07 -0.45 -9.74
C SER A 84 10.12 -1.91 -9.24
N GLU A 85 11.00 -2.72 -9.81
CA GLU A 85 11.21 -4.10 -9.32
C GLU A 85 11.69 -4.13 -7.86
N GLU A 86 12.48 -3.15 -7.44
CA GLU A 86 13.11 -3.13 -6.10
C GLU A 86 12.44 -2.18 -5.11
N LYS A 87 11.79 -1.12 -5.59
CA LYS A 87 11.41 0.03 -4.76
C LYS A 87 10.00 0.51 -5.02
N VAL A 88 9.41 1.14 -4.01
CA VAL A 88 8.16 1.87 -4.11
C VAL A 88 8.34 3.26 -3.50
N LYS A 89 8.02 4.30 -4.27
CA LYS A 89 8.07 5.71 -3.86
C LYS A 89 6.66 6.24 -3.63
N ILE A 90 6.41 6.87 -2.50
CA ILE A 90 5.17 7.61 -2.24
C ILE A 90 5.24 8.96 -2.96
N ILE A 91 4.37 9.18 -3.94
CA ILE A 91 4.25 10.45 -4.65
C ILE A 91 3.25 11.36 -3.93
N ARG A 92 2.09 10.80 -3.55
CA ARG A 92 1.04 11.52 -2.82
C ARG A 92 0.91 10.88 -1.44
N PRO A 93 1.00 11.64 -0.34
CA PRO A 93 1.05 11.09 1.01
C PRO A 93 -0.28 10.46 1.41
N LEU A 94 -0.21 9.45 2.28
CA LEU A 94 -1.38 8.96 3.01
C LEU A 94 -1.56 9.80 4.27
N VAL A 95 -2.70 10.48 4.36
CA VAL A 95 -3.11 11.19 5.59
C VAL A 95 -3.95 10.24 6.43
N TYR A 96 -3.27 9.43 7.23
CA TYR A 96 -3.86 8.63 8.30
C TYR A 96 -3.39 9.20 9.65
N ASP A 97 -3.80 8.63 10.79
CA ASP A 97 -3.23 8.98 12.11
C ASP A 97 -1.72 9.24 11.99
N SER A 98 -1.25 10.34 12.60
CA SER A 98 0.14 10.81 12.59
C SER A 98 1.21 9.71 12.68
N SER A 99 0.94 8.65 13.45
CA SER A 99 1.87 7.55 13.69
C SER A 99 2.03 6.57 12.50
N LEU A 100 1.07 6.54 11.59
CA LEU A 100 0.97 5.63 10.43
C LEU A 100 0.87 6.38 9.10
N ALA A 101 0.85 7.72 9.13
CA ALA A 101 0.89 8.56 7.92
C ALA A 101 2.14 8.26 7.08
N MET A 102 1.96 8.16 5.76
CA MET A 102 3.05 8.02 4.79
C MET A 102 3.32 9.37 4.13
N LYS A 103 4.56 9.84 4.16
CA LYS A 103 4.93 11.15 3.61
C LYS A 103 5.28 11.06 2.14
N ALA A 104 5.12 12.18 1.43
CA ALA A 104 5.63 12.30 0.07
C ALA A 104 7.15 12.08 0.03
N ASN A 105 7.61 11.45 -1.04
CA ASN A 105 9.01 11.05 -1.27
C ASN A 105 9.56 9.98 -0.32
N GLU A 106 8.76 9.42 0.60
CA GLU A 106 9.16 8.20 1.30
C GLU A 106 9.39 7.08 0.29
N LEU A 107 10.48 6.35 0.52
CA LEU A 107 10.97 5.29 -0.35
C LEU A 107 11.00 4.00 0.45
N TYR A 108 10.33 2.99 -0.08
CA TYR A 108 10.21 1.67 0.51
C TYR A 108 10.94 0.67 -0.38
N ARG A 109 11.65 -0.29 0.23
CA ARG A 109 12.19 -1.45 -0.46
C ARG A 109 11.16 -2.57 -0.46
N ARG A 110 11.04 -3.23 -1.60
CA ARG A 110 10.25 -4.45 -1.74
C ARG A 110 11.00 -5.60 -1.07
N LYS A 111 10.32 -6.29 -0.17
CA LYS A 111 10.74 -7.59 0.35
C LYS A 111 9.80 -8.63 -0.29
N PRO A 112 10.30 -9.47 -1.20
CA PRO A 112 9.50 -10.61 -1.67
C PRO A 112 9.18 -11.50 -0.46
N ASP A 113 7.98 -12.06 -0.45
CA ASP A 113 7.65 -13.15 0.47
C ASP A 113 8.67 -14.28 0.25
N ARG A 114 9.31 -14.71 1.35
CA ARG A 114 10.15 -15.90 1.38
C ARG A 114 9.31 -17.16 1.33
#